data_AF-A0A1F4ZX56-F1
#
_entry.id   AF-A0A1F4ZX56-F1
#
_cell.length_a   1.000
_cell.length_b   1.000
_cell.length_c   1.000
_cell.angle_alpha   90.00
_cell.angle_beta   90.00
_cell.angle_gamma   90.00
#
_symmetry.space_group_name_H-M   'P 1'
#
loop_
_entity.id
_entity.type
_entity.pdbx_description
1 polymer ?
#
loop_
_entity_poly.entity_id
_entity_poly.type
_entity_poly.pdbx_seq_one_letter_code
_entity_poly.pdbx_strand_id
1 'polypeptide(L)'
;MAVQIFYPDEYNGCWAACPDPIDFRAYTIVNIYEHKNAYFLDSRWKRTPRPGMRNFLGEVSATLEETNHRELALGTRGRSGDQWDIWQAVFGPVGEDGYPKPIWDKLTGEIDRSVADYWREHYDLRHILERNWKTLGPKLRGKIHVYCGDMDNFYLNNAVYLMEAFLESTTDPYYEGEVDYGDRAEHCWNGDQTRPNHLSRLRYHQMFIPRAAERILKTAPPGADITSWRY
;
A
#
# COMPACT_ATOMS: atom_id res chain seq x y z
N MET A 1 2.99 7.71 0.77
CA MET A 1 1.56 8.04 0.51
C MET A 1 0.79 8.40 1.77
N ALA A 2 0.77 7.56 2.82
CA ALA A 2 0.01 7.85 4.06
C ALA A 2 0.25 9.26 4.64
N VAL A 3 1.52 9.69 4.75
CA VAL A 3 1.85 11.05 5.23
C VAL A 3 1.24 12.16 4.38
N GLN A 4 1.13 11.98 3.06
CA GLN A 4 0.47 12.94 2.18
C GLN A 4 -1.04 13.03 2.47
N ILE A 5 -1.67 11.90 2.82
CA ILE A 5 -3.11 11.83 3.10
C ILE A 5 -3.41 12.39 4.49
N PHE A 6 -2.60 12.05 5.49
CA PHE A 6 -2.79 12.49 6.89
C PHE A 6 -2.37 13.94 7.13
N TYR A 7 -1.39 14.42 6.37
CA TYR A 7 -0.83 15.78 6.49
C TYR A 7 -0.87 16.48 5.13
N PRO A 8 -2.08 16.70 4.57
CA PRO A 8 -2.24 17.19 3.21
C PRO A 8 -1.86 18.65 3.05
N ASP A 9 -1.74 19.41 4.14
CA ASP A 9 -1.34 20.82 4.12
C ASP A 9 0.20 20.96 4.17
N GLU A 10 0.88 19.97 4.75
CA GLU A 10 2.33 19.92 4.95
C GLU A 10 3.06 19.32 3.74
N TYR A 11 2.46 18.34 3.08
CA TYR A 11 3.04 17.68 1.91
C TYR A 11 2.39 18.16 0.60
N ASN A 12 3.24 18.38 -0.41
CA ASN A 12 2.86 18.89 -1.71
C ASN A 12 3.03 17.87 -2.85
N GLY A 13 2.74 16.60 -2.61
CA GLY A 13 2.76 15.53 -3.60
C GLY A 13 3.43 14.27 -3.06
N CYS A 14 2.97 13.11 -3.51
CA CYS A 14 3.63 11.84 -3.30
C CYS A 14 3.68 11.02 -4.59
N TRP A 15 4.82 10.37 -4.81
CA TRP A 15 5.05 9.38 -5.86
C TRP A 15 5.36 8.05 -5.18
N ALA A 16 4.34 7.21 -5.04
CA ALA A 16 4.41 5.95 -4.30
C ALA A 16 4.61 4.79 -5.27
N ALA A 17 5.84 4.30 -5.37
CA ALA A 17 6.13 3.04 -6.04
C ALA A 17 5.89 1.87 -5.08
N CYS A 18 5.33 0.78 -5.61
CA CYS A 18 5.04 -0.48 -4.91
C CYS A 18 4.49 -0.27 -3.48
N PRO A 19 3.37 0.45 -3.32
CA PRO A 19 2.88 0.74 -1.99
C PRO A 19 2.55 -0.56 -1.26
N ASP A 20 2.97 -0.62 0.00
CA ASP A 20 2.39 -1.54 0.99
C ASP A 20 0.86 -1.44 1.00
N PRO A 21 0.12 -2.40 1.59
CA PRO A 21 -1.33 -2.46 1.46
C PRO A 21 -2.04 -1.15 1.85
N ILE A 22 -2.79 -0.59 0.90
CA ILE A 22 -3.47 0.72 1.02
C ILE A 22 -5.00 0.62 1.05
N ASP A 23 -5.50 -0.60 0.89
CA ASP A 23 -6.89 -1.00 1.03
C ASP A 23 -6.88 -2.43 1.62
N PHE A 24 -7.43 -2.62 2.82
CA PHE A 24 -7.32 -3.91 3.50
C PHE A 24 -8.41 -4.91 3.10
N ARG A 25 -9.27 -4.57 2.12
CA ARG A 25 -9.97 -5.60 1.32
C ARG A 25 -8.99 -6.41 0.48
N ALA A 26 -7.78 -5.89 0.26
CA ALA A 26 -6.65 -6.56 -0.37
C ALA A 26 -5.37 -6.39 0.48
N TYR A 27 -5.39 -6.86 1.73
CA TYR A 27 -4.16 -7.04 2.51
C TYR A 27 -3.39 -8.22 1.91
N THR A 28 -2.56 -7.90 0.90
CA THR A 28 -2.08 -8.81 -0.14
C THR A 28 -3.25 -9.49 -0.89
N ILE A 29 -3.62 -10.69 -0.49
CA ILE A 29 -4.72 -11.49 -1.06
C ILE A 29 -5.84 -11.74 -0.05
N VAL A 30 -5.73 -11.15 1.15
CA VAL A 30 -6.69 -11.32 2.24
C VAL A 30 -7.57 -10.08 2.36
N ASN A 31 -8.87 -10.23 2.14
CA ASN A 31 -9.87 -9.29 2.64
C ASN A 31 -10.06 -9.52 4.15
N ILE A 32 -9.41 -8.69 4.98
CA ILE A 32 -9.47 -8.83 6.44
C ILE A 32 -10.83 -8.44 7.04
N TYR A 33 -11.72 -7.88 6.24
CA TYR A 33 -13.08 -7.52 6.66
C TYR A 33 -14.09 -8.65 6.41
N GLU A 34 -13.86 -9.49 5.41
CA GLU A 34 -14.81 -10.53 5.00
C GLU A 34 -14.30 -11.95 5.26
N HIS A 35 -13.03 -12.23 4.99
CA HIS A 35 -12.49 -13.58 5.21
C HIS A 35 -12.44 -13.92 6.70
N LYS A 36 -12.70 -15.18 7.04
CA LYS A 36 -12.55 -15.70 8.42
C LYS A 36 -11.13 -16.15 8.72
N ASN A 37 -10.39 -16.52 7.68
CA ASN A 37 -9.06 -17.09 7.78
C ASN A 37 -8.13 -16.48 6.72
N ALA A 38 -6.92 -16.12 7.11
CA ALA A 38 -5.91 -15.55 6.24
C ALA A 38 -5.25 -16.61 5.34
N TYR A 39 -5.09 -17.84 5.80
CA TYR A 39 -4.30 -18.86 5.12
C TYR A 39 -5.07 -19.68 4.10
N PHE A 40 -6.37 -19.87 4.30
CA PHE A 40 -7.20 -20.73 3.44
C PHE A 40 -8.37 -19.97 2.82
N LEU A 41 -8.76 -20.39 1.62
CA LEU A 41 -10.01 -19.94 1.00
C LEU A 41 -11.21 -20.49 1.78
N ASP A 42 -12.29 -19.71 1.88
CA ASP A 42 -13.55 -20.21 2.45
C ASP A 42 -14.16 -21.24 1.48
N SER A 43 -14.10 -22.51 1.85
CA SER A 43 -14.60 -23.60 1.02
C SER A 43 -15.07 -24.77 1.87
N ARG A 44 -16.26 -25.28 1.54
CA ARG A 44 -16.85 -26.45 2.21
C ARG A 44 -16.12 -27.76 1.90
N TRP A 45 -15.48 -27.85 0.74
CA TRP A 45 -15.06 -29.14 0.16
C TRP A 45 -13.55 -29.33 0.07
N LYS A 46 -12.77 -28.25 0.15
CA LYS A 46 -11.31 -28.32 0.05
C LYS A 46 -10.66 -27.28 0.93
N ARG A 47 -9.45 -27.57 1.40
CA ARG A 47 -8.60 -26.62 2.12
C ARG A 47 -7.55 -26.08 1.16
N THR A 48 -7.92 -25.08 0.37
CA THR A 48 -7.00 -24.45 -0.60
C THR A 48 -6.21 -23.33 0.07
N PRO A 49 -4.86 -23.43 0.12
CA PRO A 49 -4.04 -22.38 0.70
C PRO A 49 -4.03 -21.12 -0.19
N ARG A 50 -3.89 -19.96 0.42
CA ARG A 50 -3.65 -18.70 -0.28
C ARG A 50 -2.16 -18.56 -0.60
N PRO A 51 -1.81 -18.13 -1.82
CA PRO A 51 -0.43 -17.81 -2.15
C PRO A 51 0.04 -16.60 -1.34
N GLY A 52 1.32 -16.61 -0.95
CA GLY A 52 1.99 -15.49 -0.27
C GLY A 52 2.99 -14.78 -1.18
N MET A 53 3.64 -15.51 -2.10
CA MET A 53 4.62 -14.94 -3.02
C MET A 53 4.55 -15.61 -4.41
N ARG A 54 4.72 -14.82 -5.46
CA ARG A 54 4.81 -15.27 -6.86
C ARG A 54 5.92 -14.57 -7.64
N ASN A 55 6.30 -15.12 -8.79
CA ASN A 55 7.07 -14.41 -9.82
C ASN A 55 6.17 -13.80 -10.91
N PHE A 56 6.77 -13.10 -11.87
CA PHE A 56 6.09 -12.50 -13.02
C PHE A 56 5.40 -13.47 -13.99
N LEU A 57 5.63 -14.78 -13.87
CA LEU A 57 4.89 -15.82 -14.60
C LEU A 57 3.69 -16.36 -13.81
N GLY A 58 3.54 -15.94 -12.55
CA GLY A 58 2.50 -16.44 -11.65
C GLY A 58 2.89 -17.72 -10.91
N GLU A 59 4.14 -18.17 -11.01
CA GLU A 59 4.62 -19.33 -10.27
C GLU A 59 4.73 -18.99 -8.78
N VAL A 60 4.04 -19.75 -7.94
CA VAL A 60 3.97 -19.53 -6.50
C VAL A 60 5.19 -20.18 -5.82
N SER A 61 5.94 -19.40 -5.06
CA SER A 61 7.12 -19.87 -4.31
C SER A 61 6.84 -20.15 -2.84
N ALA A 62 5.82 -19.50 -2.27
CA ALA A 62 5.40 -19.70 -0.89
C ALA A 62 3.91 -19.37 -0.71
N THR A 63 3.26 -20.06 0.21
CA THR A 63 1.93 -19.76 0.72
C THR A 63 1.98 -18.67 1.80
N LEU A 64 0.82 -18.07 2.08
CA LEU A 64 0.70 -17.07 3.14
C LEU A 64 1.02 -17.66 4.54
N GLU A 65 0.60 -18.90 4.76
CA GLU A 65 0.88 -19.66 5.99
C GLU A 65 2.39 -19.86 6.19
N GLU A 66 3.10 -20.32 5.15
CA GLU A 66 4.55 -20.54 5.22
C GLU A 66 5.32 -19.25 5.52
N THR A 67 4.95 -18.13 4.90
CA THR A 67 5.60 -16.83 5.17
C THR A 67 5.37 -16.34 6.61
N ASN A 68 4.15 -16.48 7.15
CA ASN A 68 3.83 -16.10 8.52
C ASN A 68 4.49 -17.03 9.56
N HIS A 69 4.53 -18.34 9.29
CA HIS A 69 5.20 -19.31 10.15
C HIS A 69 6.72 -19.10 10.20
N ARG A 70 7.34 -18.75 9.06
CA ARG A 70 8.75 -18.35 9.03
C ARG A 70 8.99 -17.17 9.97
N GLU A 71 8.16 -16.13 9.90
CA GLU A 71 8.29 -14.99 10.81
C GLU A 71 8.06 -15.35 12.28
N LEU A 72 7.07 -16.19 12.57
CA LEU A 72 6.81 -16.67 13.92
C LEU A 72 8.03 -17.40 14.52
N ALA A 73 8.75 -18.15 13.69
CA ALA A 73 9.99 -18.82 14.09
C ALA A 73 11.17 -17.84 14.29
N LEU A 74 11.19 -16.72 13.57
CA LEU A 74 12.22 -15.67 13.71
C LEU A 74 12.01 -14.82 14.97
N GLY A 75 10.77 -14.53 15.32
CA GLY A 75 10.46 -13.71 16.49
C GLY A 75 9.00 -13.77 16.91
N THR A 76 8.76 -13.76 18.22
CA THR A 76 7.42 -13.71 18.81
C THR A 76 7.02 -12.27 19.16
N ARG A 77 5.70 -12.02 19.19
CA ARG A 77 5.10 -10.73 19.56
C ARG A 77 5.49 -9.57 18.62
N GLY A 78 5.40 -9.78 17.32
CA GLY A 78 5.63 -8.69 16.36
C GLY A 78 7.11 -8.32 16.17
N ARG A 79 8.04 -9.26 16.39
CA ARG A 79 9.49 -8.98 16.45
C ARG A 79 10.33 -9.82 15.49
N SER A 80 9.73 -10.40 14.45
CA SER A 80 10.47 -11.12 13.40
C SER A 80 11.51 -10.25 12.69
N GLY A 81 11.28 -8.93 12.66
CA GLY A 81 12.07 -7.97 11.89
C GLY A 81 11.73 -7.94 10.40
N ASP A 82 10.64 -8.60 10.00
CA ASP A 82 10.25 -8.81 8.61
C ASP A 82 8.83 -8.22 8.35
N GLN A 83 8.32 -8.38 7.13
CA GLN A 83 7.23 -7.58 6.58
C GLN A 83 5.85 -7.76 7.28
N TRP A 84 5.48 -8.96 7.72
CA TRP A 84 4.17 -9.18 8.37
C TRP A 84 4.11 -8.58 9.78
N ASP A 85 5.21 -8.66 10.53
CA ASP A 85 5.28 -8.04 11.85
C ASP A 85 5.40 -6.52 11.79
N ILE A 86 6.09 -5.94 10.79
CA ILE A 86 6.13 -4.48 10.67
C ILE A 86 4.74 -3.90 10.37
N TRP A 87 3.92 -4.57 9.55
CA TRP A 87 2.55 -4.12 9.30
C TRP A 87 1.69 -4.12 10.56
N GLN A 88 1.85 -5.12 11.43
CA GLN A 88 1.17 -5.12 12.71
C GLN A 88 1.65 -3.98 13.61
N ALA A 89 2.94 -3.68 13.62
CA ALA A 89 3.49 -2.55 14.37
C ALA A 89 3.03 -1.18 13.83
N VAL A 90 2.82 -1.05 12.52
CA VAL A 90 2.41 0.21 11.88
C VAL A 90 0.90 0.43 11.99
N PHE A 91 0.08 -0.61 11.80
CA PHE A 91 -1.37 -0.48 11.69
C PHE A 91 -2.13 -0.91 12.95
N GLY A 92 -1.53 -1.75 13.79
CA GLY A 92 -2.17 -2.36 14.94
C GLY A 92 -2.28 -1.44 16.16
N PRO A 93 -3.33 -1.63 16.98
CA PRO A 93 -3.33 -1.04 18.31
C PRO A 93 -2.30 -1.74 19.20
N VAL A 94 -1.90 -1.07 20.29
CA VAL A 94 -1.05 -1.68 21.32
C VAL A 94 -1.91 -2.67 22.12
N GLY A 95 -1.45 -3.92 22.21
CA GLY A 95 -2.04 -4.98 23.02
C GLY A 95 -1.73 -4.83 24.51
N GLU A 96 -2.41 -5.65 25.33
CA GLU A 96 -2.28 -5.61 26.79
C GLU A 96 -0.86 -5.91 27.29
N ASP A 97 -0.08 -6.66 26.50
CA ASP A 97 1.31 -7.01 26.80
C ASP A 97 2.32 -5.95 26.30
N GLY A 98 1.82 -4.82 25.77
CA GLY A 98 2.62 -3.72 25.23
C GLY A 98 3.13 -3.93 23.80
N TYR A 99 2.83 -5.07 23.17
CA TYR A 99 3.21 -5.35 21.79
C TYR A 99 2.04 -5.05 20.83
N PRO A 100 2.28 -4.95 19.50
CA PRO A 100 1.18 -4.80 18.55
C PRO A 100 0.19 -5.95 18.68
N LYS A 101 -1.10 -5.63 18.78
CA LYS A 101 -2.17 -6.64 18.83
C LYS A 101 -2.27 -7.33 17.46
N PRO A 102 -2.16 -8.66 17.38
CA PRO A 102 -2.14 -9.33 16.08
C PRO A 102 -3.45 -9.24 15.30
N ILE A 103 -3.36 -9.02 13.99
CA ILE A 103 -4.52 -9.01 13.07
C ILE A 103 -5.11 -10.40 12.87
N TRP A 104 -4.30 -11.44 13.05
CA TRP A 104 -4.73 -12.83 13.09
C TRP A 104 -3.79 -13.66 13.97
N ASP A 105 -4.26 -14.82 14.38
CA ASP A 105 -3.41 -15.84 14.99
C ASP A 105 -2.43 -16.38 13.94
N LYS A 106 -1.13 -16.27 14.19
CA LYS A 106 -0.10 -16.69 13.23
C LYS A 106 -0.01 -18.20 13.01
N LEU A 107 -0.55 -19.03 13.91
CA LEU A 107 -0.57 -20.50 13.75
C LEU A 107 -1.83 -20.97 13.03
N THR A 108 -2.98 -20.35 13.27
CA THR A 108 -4.25 -20.81 12.71
C THR A 108 -4.70 -19.99 11.50
N GLY A 109 -4.26 -18.74 11.40
CA GLY A 109 -4.72 -17.75 10.42
C GLY A 109 -6.09 -17.15 10.75
N GLU A 110 -6.67 -17.42 11.93
CA GLU A 110 -7.96 -16.87 12.35
C GLU A 110 -7.86 -15.35 12.54
N ILE A 111 -8.70 -14.60 11.84
CA ILE A 111 -8.64 -13.13 11.78
C ILE A 111 -9.39 -12.52 12.98
N ASP A 112 -8.71 -11.62 13.72
CA ASP A 112 -9.34 -10.82 14.78
C ASP A 112 -10.07 -9.62 14.15
N ARG A 113 -11.40 -9.71 14.12
CA ARG A 113 -12.27 -8.66 13.57
C ARG A 113 -12.13 -7.32 14.29
N SER A 114 -11.87 -7.31 15.59
CA SER A 114 -11.71 -6.06 16.33
C SER A 114 -10.45 -5.30 15.89
N VAL A 115 -9.38 -6.03 15.54
CA VAL A 115 -8.15 -5.44 15.02
C VAL A 115 -8.35 -5.00 13.57
N ALA A 116 -9.05 -5.78 12.75
CA ALA A 116 -9.41 -5.39 11.39
C ALA A 116 -10.23 -4.09 11.36
N ASP A 117 -11.24 -3.96 12.24
CA ASP A 117 -12.03 -2.74 12.36
C ASP A 117 -11.17 -1.54 12.78
N TYR A 118 -10.23 -1.72 13.71
CA TYR A 118 -9.26 -0.68 14.06
C TYR A 118 -8.41 -0.27 12.84
N TRP A 119 -7.87 -1.24 12.11
CA TRP A 119 -7.07 -0.96 10.91
C TRP A 119 -7.88 -0.18 9.86
N ARG A 120 -9.16 -0.52 9.66
CA ARG A 120 -10.06 0.20 8.75
C ARG A 120 -10.17 1.68 9.10
N GLU A 121 -10.42 1.99 10.37
CA GLU A 121 -10.70 3.36 10.80
C GLU A 121 -9.46 4.26 10.81
N HIS A 122 -8.27 3.66 10.99
CA HIS A 122 -7.03 4.37 11.26
C HIS A 122 -6.00 4.34 10.12
N TYR A 123 -5.95 3.27 9.31
CA TYR A 123 -4.85 3.05 8.36
C TYR A 123 -5.26 2.57 6.96
N ASP A 124 -6.51 2.14 6.75
CA ASP A 124 -7.02 1.87 5.40
C ASP A 124 -7.18 3.19 4.63
N LEU A 125 -6.17 3.51 3.82
CA LEU A 125 -6.09 4.80 3.16
C LEU A 125 -7.24 5.00 2.17
N ARG A 126 -7.64 3.96 1.44
CA ARG A 126 -8.78 4.03 0.52
C ARG A 126 -10.06 4.34 1.29
N HIS A 127 -10.32 3.64 2.40
CA HIS A 127 -11.48 3.92 3.26
C HIS A 127 -11.48 5.34 3.82
N ILE A 128 -10.33 5.80 4.33
CA ILE A 128 -10.18 7.15 4.88
C ILE A 128 -10.43 8.22 3.83
N LEU A 129 -9.89 8.03 2.62
CA LEU A 129 -10.13 8.94 1.51
C LEU A 129 -11.60 8.95 1.10
N GLU A 130 -12.23 7.79 0.91
CA GLU A 130 -13.63 7.69 0.50
C GLU A 130 -14.56 8.36 1.51
N ARG A 131 -14.38 8.06 2.81
CA ARG A 131 -15.17 8.65 3.89
C ARG A 131 -15.04 10.17 3.95
N ASN A 132 -13.84 10.70 3.71
CA ASN A 132 -13.50 12.11 3.99
C ASN A 132 -13.20 12.92 2.72
N TRP A 133 -13.56 12.43 1.53
CA TRP A 133 -13.14 13.04 0.27
C TRP A 133 -13.60 14.49 0.12
N LYS A 134 -14.80 14.81 0.62
CA LYS A 134 -15.33 16.19 0.61
C LYS A 134 -14.38 17.20 1.25
N THR A 135 -13.63 16.79 2.26
CA THR A 135 -12.64 17.64 2.96
C THR A 135 -11.22 17.45 2.47
N LEU A 136 -10.83 16.22 2.12
CA LEU A 136 -9.47 15.89 1.71
C LEU A 136 -9.21 16.16 0.22
N GLY A 137 -10.18 15.89 -0.64
CA GLY A 137 -10.08 16.03 -2.09
C GLY A 137 -9.57 17.40 -2.54
N PRO A 138 -10.11 18.53 -2.05
CA PRO A 138 -9.59 19.87 -2.36
C PRO A 138 -8.11 20.06 -2.00
N LYS A 139 -7.63 19.38 -0.95
CA LYS A 139 -6.23 19.45 -0.49
C LYS A 139 -5.31 18.46 -1.19
N LEU A 140 -5.87 17.38 -1.74
CA LEU A 140 -5.14 16.26 -2.36
C LEU A 140 -5.15 16.28 -3.88
N ARG A 141 -5.92 17.17 -4.51
CA ARG A 141 -5.97 17.34 -5.97
C ARG A 141 -4.56 17.46 -6.57
N GLY A 142 -4.24 16.52 -7.46
CA GLY A 142 -2.96 16.35 -8.14
C GLY A 142 -1.80 15.84 -7.31
N LYS A 143 -2.02 15.44 -6.06
CA LYS A 143 -0.95 15.04 -5.13
C LYS A 143 -0.67 13.54 -5.11
N ILE A 144 -1.62 12.70 -5.52
CA ILE A 144 -1.51 11.25 -5.36
C ILE A 144 -1.05 10.62 -6.67
N HIS A 145 0.18 10.08 -6.67
CA HIS A 145 0.74 9.34 -7.80
C HIS A 145 1.15 7.95 -7.31
N VAL A 146 0.66 6.89 -7.94
CA VAL A 146 0.85 5.50 -7.52
C VAL A 146 1.37 4.65 -8.68
N TYR A 147 2.41 3.85 -8.42
CA TYR A 147 3.03 2.97 -9.40
C TYR A 147 3.10 1.56 -8.85
N CYS A 148 2.66 0.57 -9.61
CA CYS A 148 2.75 -0.83 -9.20
C CYS A 148 3.01 -1.75 -10.40
N GLY A 149 3.73 -2.85 -10.22
CA GLY A 149 3.78 -3.88 -11.23
C GLY A 149 2.50 -4.71 -11.19
N ASP A 150 1.90 -5.04 -12.34
CA ASP A 150 0.69 -5.88 -12.36
C ASP A 150 0.96 -7.34 -11.94
N MET A 151 2.23 -7.73 -11.92
CA MET A 151 2.75 -8.98 -11.41
C MET A 151 3.61 -8.79 -10.14
N ASP A 152 3.22 -7.85 -9.27
CA ASP A 152 3.84 -7.68 -7.94
C ASP A 152 3.95 -9.03 -7.21
N ASN A 153 5.15 -9.29 -6.65
CA ASN A 153 5.48 -10.58 -6.05
C ASN A 153 4.60 -10.92 -4.85
N PHE A 154 4.07 -9.91 -4.17
CA PHE A 154 3.32 -10.03 -2.92
C PHE A 154 1.84 -9.66 -3.10
N TYR A 155 1.36 -9.59 -4.35
CA TYR A 155 -0.04 -9.28 -4.68
C TYR A 155 -0.50 -7.87 -4.24
N LEU A 156 0.44 -6.92 -4.06
CA LEU A 156 0.11 -5.56 -3.60
C LEU A 156 -0.66 -4.75 -4.65
N ASN A 157 -0.55 -5.13 -5.92
CA ASN A 157 -1.29 -4.53 -7.04
C ASN A 157 -2.82 -4.58 -6.84
N ASN A 158 -3.33 -5.59 -6.11
CA ASN A 158 -4.76 -5.72 -5.84
C ASN A 158 -5.33 -4.53 -5.07
N ALA A 159 -4.62 -4.04 -4.05
CA ALA A 159 -5.04 -2.87 -3.28
C ALA A 159 -4.97 -1.58 -4.14
N VAL A 160 -4.03 -1.53 -5.09
CA VAL A 160 -3.90 -0.40 -6.03
C VAL A 160 -5.09 -0.34 -6.98
N TYR A 161 -5.57 -1.47 -7.52
CA TYR A 161 -6.81 -1.48 -8.33
C TYR A 161 -8.03 -0.93 -7.58
N LEU A 162 -8.17 -1.29 -6.30
CA LEU A 162 -9.26 -0.80 -5.45
C LEU A 162 -9.15 0.70 -5.13
N MET A 163 -7.93 1.18 -4.91
CA MET A 163 -7.65 2.59 -4.73
C MET A 163 -7.91 3.38 -6.01
N GLU A 164 -7.41 2.92 -7.15
CA GLU A 164 -7.60 3.54 -8.47
C GLU A 164 -9.08 3.66 -8.82
N ALA A 165 -9.86 2.58 -8.66
CA ALA A 165 -11.30 2.62 -8.90
C ALA A 165 -12.02 3.69 -8.07
N PHE A 166 -11.59 3.90 -6.82
CA PHE A 166 -12.09 5.00 -6.01
C PHE A 166 -11.62 6.36 -6.54
N LEU A 167 -10.32 6.55 -6.76
CA LEU A 167 -9.74 7.82 -7.20
C LEU A 167 -10.37 8.29 -8.51
N GLU A 168 -10.52 7.40 -9.48
CA GLU A 168 -11.16 7.69 -10.77
C GLU A 168 -12.65 8.03 -10.65
N SER A 169 -13.32 7.57 -9.59
CA SER A 169 -14.74 7.90 -9.36
C SER A 169 -14.97 9.30 -8.76
N THR A 170 -13.91 10.00 -8.33
CA THR A 170 -14.04 11.29 -7.66
C THR A 170 -14.47 12.40 -8.62
N THR A 171 -15.42 13.27 -8.25
CA THR A 171 -15.85 14.38 -9.14
C THR A 171 -15.71 15.76 -8.51
N ASP A 172 -15.79 15.84 -7.18
CA ASP A 172 -15.86 17.11 -6.44
C ASP A 172 -14.82 17.19 -5.31
N PRO A 173 -13.53 17.43 -5.63
CA PRO A 173 -12.95 17.47 -6.97
C PRO A 173 -12.56 16.07 -7.49
N TYR A 174 -12.31 15.95 -8.79
CA TYR A 174 -11.53 14.84 -9.35
C TYR A 174 -10.10 14.87 -8.77
N TYR A 175 -9.54 13.69 -8.48
CA TYR A 175 -8.26 13.57 -7.77
C TYR A 175 -7.06 14.12 -8.56
N GLU A 176 -7.12 14.15 -9.90
CA GLU A 176 -6.09 14.69 -10.81
C GLU A 176 -4.65 14.15 -10.62
N GLY A 177 -4.53 12.94 -10.09
CA GLY A 177 -3.26 12.27 -9.89
C GLY A 177 -2.90 11.33 -11.04
N GLU A 178 -2.09 10.32 -10.73
CA GLU A 178 -1.68 9.28 -11.67
C GLU A 178 -1.71 7.92 -10.97
N VAL A 179 -2.27 6.91 -11.63
CA VAL A 179 -2.03 5.50 -11.32
C VAL A 179 -1.50 4.87 -12.60
N ASP A 180 -0.36 4.19 -12.51
CA ASP A 180 0.22 3.48 -13.66
C ASP A 180 0.71 2.09 -13.24
N TYR A 181 0.74 1.18 -14.21
CA TYR A 181 1.15 -0.20 -14.03
C TYR A 181 2.23 -0.62 -15.01
N GLY A 182 3.24 -1.32 -14.50
CA GLY A 182 4.23 -1.99 -15.35
C GLY A 182 3.74 -3.37 -15.76
N ASP A 183 3.54 -3.59 -17.06
CA ASP A 183 3.17 -4.90 -17.62
C ASP A 183 4.25 -5.94 -17.30
N ARG A 184 3.83 -7.03 -16.65
CA ARG A 184 4.68 -8.12 -16.13
C ARG A 184 5.78 -7.64 -15.19
N ALA A 185 5.70 -6.41 -14.69
CA ALA A 185 6.67 -5.90 -13.75
C ALA A 185 6.35 -6.46 -12.36
N GLU A 186 7.42 -6.77 -11.63
CA GLU A 186 7.35 -7.28 -10.26
C GLU A 186 7.39 -6.15 -9.23
N HIS A 187 7.58 -6.52 -7.95
CA HIS A 187 7.68 -5.57 -6.84
C HIS A 187 8.75 -4.48 -7.09
N CYS A 188 8.53 -3.28 -6.58
CA CYS A 188 9.36 -2.08 -6.81
C CYS A 188 9.30 -1.41 -8.19
N TRP A 189 8.40 -1.82 -9.09
CA TRP A 189 8.18 -1.04 -10.32
C TRP A 189 7.67 0.37 -10.00
N ASN A 190 8.19 1.37 -10.71
CA ASN A 190 8.20 2.76 -10.28
C ASN A 190 7.79 3.77 -11.36
N GLY A 191 7.02 3.37 -12.37
CA GLY A 191 6.54 4.30 -13.41
C GLY A 191 7.44 4.44 -14.65
N ASP A 192 8.52 3.66 -14.77
CA ASP A 192 9.36 3.66 -15.99
C ASP A 192 8.95 2.52 -16.92
N GLN A 193 8.19 2.86 -17.97
CA GLN A 193 7.78 1.92 -19.03
C GLN A 193 8.92 1.59 -20.02
N THR A 194 10.04 2.32 -19.96
CA THR A 194 11.11 2.24 -20.98
C THR A 194 12.30 1.41 -20.54
N ARG A 195 12.38 1.05 -19.25
CA ARG A 195 13.53 0.36 -18.66
C ARG A 195 13.08 -0.77 -17.74
N PRO A 196 13.90 -1.83 -17.63
CA PRO A 196 13.63 -2.88 -16.67
C PRO A 196 13.76 -2.36 -15.22
N ASN A 197 12.96 -2.94 -14.33
CA ASN A 197 12.81 -2.52 -12.93
C ASN A 197 14.15 -2.40 -12.16
N HIS A 198 15.07 -3.34 -12.38
CA HIS A 198 16.38 -3.34 -11.71
C HIS A 198 17.26 -2.12 -12.08
N LEU A 199 17.01 -1.48 -13.24
CA LEU A 199 17.67 -0.24 -13.67
C LEU A 199 16.86 1.01 -13.30
N SER A 200 15.54 0.98 -13.46
CA SER A 200 14.69 2.16 -13.18
C SER A 200 14.74 2.54 -11.71
N ARG A 201 14.83 1.56 -10.79
CA ARG A 201 14.96 1.80 -9.35
C ARG A 201 16.25 2.54 -8.94
N LEU A 202 17.24 2.62 -9.80
CA LEU A 202 18.48 3.38 -9.56
C LEU A 202 18.36 4.85 -10.00
N ARG A 203 17.20 5.24 -10.55
CA ARG A 203 16.98 6.52 -11.22
C ARG A 203 15.84 7.35 -10.62
N TYR A 204 15.36 7.02 -9.42
CA TYR A 204 14.29 7.78 -8.74
C TYR A 204 14.52 9.29 -8.78
N HIS A 205 15.74 9.76 -8.52
CA HIS A 205 16.06 11.18 -8.57
C HIS A 205 15.85 11.79 -9.97
N GLN A 206 16.27 11.10 -11.03
CA GLN A 206 16.09 11.56 -12.42
C GLN A 206 14.62 11.55 -12.85
N MET A 207 13.81 10.68 -12.25
CA MET A 207 12.39 10.53 -12.58
C MET A 207 11.51 11.51 -11.81
N PHE A 208 11.72 11.62 -10.50
CA PHE A 208 10.77 12.28 -9.60
C PHE A 208 11.18 13.69 -9.17
N ILE A 209 12.47 14.05 -9.18
CA ILE A 209 12.87 15.44 -8.92
C ILE A 209 12.28 16.39 -9.96
N PRO A 210 12.30 16.09 -11.28
CA PRO A 210 11.65 16.97 -12.26
C PRO A 210 10.14 17.11 -12.04
N ARG A 211 9.44 16.01 -11.71
CA ARG A 211 8.00 16.03 -11.40
C ARG A 211 7.69 16.83 -10.14
N ALA A 212 8.51 16.69 -9.10
CA ALA A 212 8.41 17.47 -7.87
C ALA A 212 8.66 18.96 -8.13
N ALA A 213 9.68 19.30 -8.92
CA ALA A 213 9.98 20.67 -9.31
C ALA A 213 8.83 21.31 -10.09
N GLU A 214 8.28 20.61 -11.09
CA GLU A 214 7.11 21.08 -11.85
C GLU A 214 5.91 21.34 -10.94
N ARG A 215 5.64 20.42 -10.01
CA ARG A 215 4.55 20.58 -9.05
C ARG A 215 4.77 21.77 -8.12
N ILE A 216 5.99 21.97 -7.59
CA ILE A 216 6.34 23.14 -6.78
C ILE A 216 6.07 24.41 -7.58
N LEU A 217 6.50 24.50 -8.84
CA LEU A 217 6.25 25.68 -9.67
C LEU A 217 4.76 25.95 -9.90
N LYS A 218 3.94 24.91 -10.02
CA LYS A 218 2.49 25.04 -10.22
C LYS A 218 1.75 25.47 -8.94
N THR A 219 2.26 25.13 -7.76
CA THR A 219 1.49 25.26 -6.50
C THR A 219 2.20 26.08 -5.42
N ALA A 220 3.36 26.68 -5.71
CA ALA A 220 4.09 27.50 -4.75
C ALA A 220 3.19 28.64 -4.23
N PRO A 221 3.17 28.89 -2.90
CA PRO A 221 2.40 30.00 -2.37
C PRO A 221 2.99 31.34 -2.82
N PRO A 222 2.20 32.42 -2.83
CA PRO A 222 2.70 33.76 -3.16
C PRO A 222 3.92 34.14 -2.31
N GLY A 223 5.00 34.58 -2.97
CA GLY A 223 6.24 35.00 -2.32
C GLY A 223 7.22 33.87 -1.98
N ALA A 224 6.89 32.60 -2.27
CA ALA A 224 7.85 31.51 -2.12
C ALA A 224 9.00 31.61 -3.14
N ASP A 225 10.20 31.17 -2.72
CA ASP A 225 11.36 31.12 -3.60
C ASP A 225 11.28 29.93 -4.57
N ILE A 226 11.15 30.26 -5.85
CA ILE A 226 11.07 29.32 -6.97
C ILE A 226 12.29 29.41 -7.89
N THR A 227 13.38 30.04 -7.44
CA THR A 227 14.55 30.34 -8.29
C THR A 227 15.88 29.85 -7.73
N SER A 228 16.12 29.92 -6.41
CA SER A 228 17.45 29.62 -5.85
C SER A 228 17.91 28.17 -6.00
N TRP A 229 16.97 27.23 -6.12
CA TRP A 229 17.23 25.78 -6.17
C TRP A 229 17.16 25.21 -7.59
N ARG A 230 16.85 26.03 -8.60
CA ARG A 230 16.76 25.59 -10.01
C ARG A 230 18.12 25.74 -10.67
N TYR A 231 18.90 24.66 -10.70
CA TYR A 231 20.17 24.56 -11.42
C TYR A 231 20.24 23.29 -12.26
#